data_AF-A0A537NLE9-F1
#
_entry.id   AF-A0A537NLE9-F1
#
_cell.length_a   1.000
_cell.length_b   1.000
_cell.length_c   1.000
_cell.angle_alpha   90.00
_cell.angle_beta   90.00
_cell.angle_gamma   90.00
#
_symmetry.space_group_name_H-M   'P 1'
#
loop_
_entity.id
_entity.type
_entity.pdbx_description
1 polymer ?
#
loop_
_entity_poly.entity_id
_entity_poly.type
_entity_poly.pdbx_seq_one_letter_code
_entity_poly.pdbx_strand_id
1 'polypeptide(L)'
;LPTLSPATVQATEAAIGRYEAILSGGGWSEVEPVDPMRLGMRHRNVADLRRRLAAVGDLGADGIDDLYDSHVEAAVRRFQARPGLNVDGVMREQTFRSVNVPASVRISQLKTNLARLRAFGAVGNRFVVCNIPAAQIEAVENDTVVSRYTAVVGKPDRPSPEIQS
;
A
#
# COMPACT_ATOMS: atom_id res chain seq x y z
N LEU A 1 8.06 0.25 11.41
CA LEU A 1 7.86 -1.21 11.54
C LEU A 1 8.83 -1.90 10.59
N PRO A 2 9.51 -2.97 11.02
CA PRO A 2 10.35 -3.78 10.14
C PRO A 2 9.53 -4.45 9.04
N THR A 3 10.14 -4.68 7.87
CA THR A 3 9.49 -5.36 6.75
C THR A 3 9.15 -6.82 7.07
N LEU A 4 9.91 -7.49 7.94
CA LEU A 4 9.54 -8.77 8.54
C LEU A 4 9.61 -8.64 10.06
N SER A 5 8.48 -8.91 10.72
CA SER A 5 8.37 -9.05 12.17
C SER A 5 7.06 -9.82 12.45
N PRO A 6 6.88 -10.41 13.65
CA PRO A 6 5.59 -10.97 14.06
C PRO A 6 4.45 -9.93 13.97
N ALA A 7 4.76 -8.65 14.22
CA ALA A 7 3.83 -7.54 14.04
C ALA A 7 3.43 -7.34 12.55
N THR A 8 4.30 -7.66 11.60
CA THR A 8 3.99 -7.62 10.16
C THR A 8 2.99 -8.69 9.75
N VAL A 9 3.09 -9.90 10.33
CA VAL A 9 2.12 -10.99 10.11
C VAL A 9 0.75 -10.57 10.61
N GLN A 10 0.65 -10.10 11.86
CA GLN A 10 -0.61 -9.62 12.44
C GLN A 10 -1.18 -8.42 11.67
N ALA A 11 -0.34 -7.46 11.26
CA ALA A 11 -0.79 -6.33 10.45
C ALA A 11 -1.32 -6.75 9.07
N THR A 12 -0.73 -7.78 8.46
CA THR A 12 -1.17 -8.34 7.17
C THR A 12 -2.50 -9.08 7.32
N GLU A 13 -2.69 -9.86 8.38
CA GLU A 13 -3.96 -10.52 8.71
C GLU A 13 -5.08 -9.50 8.97
N ALA A 14 -4.79 -8.46 9.76
CA ALA A 14 -5.73 -7.37 10.00
C ALA A 14 -6.08 -6.63 8.70
N ALA A 15 -5.12 -6.45 7.79
CA ALA A 15 -5.38 -5.88 6.47
C ALA A 15 -6.31 -6.76 5.63
N ILE A 16 -6.08 -8.08 5.59
CA ILE A 16 -6.95 -9.04 4.90
C ILE A 16 -8.39 -8.90 5.41
N GLY A 17 -8.60 -8.92 6.74
CA GLY A 17 -9.93 -8.78 7.33
C GLY A 17 -10.63 -7.48 6.95
N ARG A 18 -9.90 -6.35 6.89
CA ARG A 18 -10.46 -5.07 6.41
C ARG A 18 -10.91 -5.15 4.95
N TYR A 19 -10.10 -5.72 4.06
CA TYR A 19 -10.48 -5.84 2.65
C TYR A 19 -11.62 -6.85 2.44
N GLU A 20 -11.68 -7.92 3.23
CA GLU A 20 -12.81 -8.88 3.20
C GLU A 20 -14.11 -8.23 3.65
N ALA A 21 -14.08 -7.38 4.69
CA ALA A 21 -15.23 -6.59 5.10
C ALA A 21 -15.72 -5.66 3.98
N ILE A 22 -14.80 -4.97 3.30
CA ILE A 22 -15.13 -4.13 2.13
C ILE A 22 -15.76 -4.97 1.01
N LEU A 23 -15.19 -6.14 0.69
CA LEU A 23 -15.71 -7.02 -0.35
C LEU A 23 -17.13 -7.51 -0.01
N SER A 24 -17.37 -7.89 1.25
CA SER A 24 -18.70 -8.32 1.73
C SER A 24 -19.74 -7.19 1.69
N GLY A 25 -19.30 -5.93 1.82
CA GLY A 25 -20.14 -4.75 1.69
C GLY A 25 -20.40 -4.30 0.24
N GLY A 26 -20.03 -5.09 -0.76
CA GLY A 26 -20.22 -4.78 -2.19
C GLY A 26 -18.98 -4.20 -2.88
N GLY A 27 -17.83 -4.16 -2.21
CA GLY A 27 -16.60 -3.56 -2.73
C GLY A 27 -16.57 -2.03 -2.60
N TRP A 28 -15.63 -1.39 -3.30
CA TRP A 28 -15.63 0.07 -3.44
C TRP A 28 -16.13 0.47 -4.81
N SER A 29 -16.84 1.61 -4.87
CA SER A 29 -17.20 2.27 -6.12
C SER A 29 -15.94 2.64 -6.91
N GLU A 30 -16.01 2.49 -8.23
CA GLU A 30 -14.94 2.94 -9.12
C GLU A 30 -14.83 4.46 -9.07
N VAL A 31 -13.60 4.96 -8.95
CA VAL A 31 -13.32 6.39 -9.13
C VAL A 31 -13.08 6.64 -10.60
N GLU A 32 -14.12 7.08 -11.31
CA GLU A 32 -14.03 7.42 -12.73
C GLU A 32 -12.87 8.42 -12.99
N PRO A 33 -11.94 8.11 -13.91
CA PRO A 33 -10.88 9.02 -14.28
C PRO A 33 -11.44 10.31 -14.86
N VAL A 34 -10.91 11.44 -14.42
CA VAL A 34 -11.18 12.77 -14.99
C VAL A 34 -9.87 13.48 -15.25
N ASP A 35 -9.92 14.59 -16.01
CA ASP A 35 -8.79 15.52 -16.16
C ASP A 35 -8.18 15.80 -14.77
N PRO A 36 -6.85 15.79 -14.65
CA PRO A 36 -6.18 15.31 -13.43
C PRO A 36 -6.69 16.04 -12.18
N MET A 37 -7.17 15.26 -11.20
CA MET A 37 -7.63 15.84 -9.94
C MET A 37 -6.46 16.30 -9.10
N ARG A 38 -6.56 17.54 -8.62
CA ARG A 38 -5.54 18.23 -7.85
C ARG A 38 -6.19 19.27 -6.95
N LEU A 39 -5.40 19.78 -6.01
CA LEU A 39 -5.81 20.79 -5.04
C LEU A 39 -6.61 21.93 -5.70
N GLY A 40 -7.79 22.22 -5.15
CA GLY A 40 -8.72 23.25 -5.61
C GLY A 40 -9.74 22.78 -6.66
N MET A 41 -9.62 21.57 -7.21
CA MET A 41 -10.62 21.04 -8.15
C MET A 41 -11.92 20.70 -7.43
N ARG A 42 -13.06 21.05 -8.04
CA ARG A 42 -14.38 20.55 -7.62
C ARG A 42 -14.96 19.62 -8.66
N HIS A 43 -15.31 18.41 -8.25
CA HIS A 43 -15.94 17.43 -9.13
C HIS A 43 -16.62 16.33 -8.32
N ARG A 44 -17.76 15.81 -8.80
CA ARG A 44 -18.51 14.73 -8.13
C ARG A 44 -17.61 13.52 -7.80
N ASN A 45 -16.67 13.19 -8.68
CA ASN A 45 -15.77 12.04 -8.51
C ASN A 45 -14.77 12.23 -7.35
N VAL A 46 -14.61 13.46 -6.82
CA VAL A 46 -13.84 13.68 -5.59
C VAL A 46 -14.57 13.05 -4.39
N ALA A 47 -15.91 13.05 -4.38
CA ALA A 47 -16.68 12.35 -3.36
C ALA A 47 -16.45 10.83 -3.41
N ASP A 48 -16.36 10.24 -4.61
CA ASP A 48 -16.00 8.83 -4.79
C ASP A 48 -14.57 8.56 -4.30
N LEU A 49 -13.62 9.44 -4.64
CA LEU A 49 -12.24 9.36 -4.17
C LEU A 49 -12.15 9.44 -2.64
N ARG A 50 -12.89 10.36 -2.00
CA ARG A 50 -12.94 10.48 -0.52
C ARG A 50 -13.45 9.20 0.12
N ARG A 51 -14.58 8.65 -0.37
CA ARG A 51 -15.11 7.36 0.10
C ARG A 51 -14.07 6.25 -0.05
N ARG A 52 -13.38 6.22 -1.20
CA ARG A 52 -12.37 5.22 -1.50
C ARG A 52 -11.14 5.31 -0.59
N LEU A 53 -10.67 6.51 -0.28
CA LEU A 53 -9.54 6.77 0.61
C LEU A 53 -9.90 6.54 2.08
N ALA A 54 -11.11 6.89 2.49
CA ALA A 54 -11.63 6.61 3.84
C ALA A 54 -11.75 5.11 4.11
N ALA A 55 -12.22 4.34 3.13
CA ALA A 55 -12.34 2.88 3.25
C ALA A 55 -11.00 2.17 3.53
N VAL A 56 -9.88 2.76 3.10
CA VAL A 56 -8.53 2.25 3.38
C VAL A 56 -7.79 3.05 4.45
N GLY A 57 -8.49 3.92 5.17
CA GLY A 57 -7.97 4.70 6.28
C GLY A 57 -6.96 5.79 5.91
N ASP A 58 -6.88 6.20 4.63
CA ASP A 58 -6.02 7.33 4.22
C ASP A 58 -6.65 8.68 4.53
N LEU A 59 -7.98 8.74 4.58
CA LEU A 59 -8.74 9.94 4.91
C LEU A 59 -9.56 9.63 6.16
N GLY A 60 -9.64 10.62 7.07
CA GLY A 60 -10.55 10.52 8.22
C GLY A 60 -12.01 10.53 7.78
N ALA A 61 -12.93 10.46 8.75
CA ALA A 61 -14.36 10.66 8.51
C ALA A 61 -14.70 12.14 8.21
N ASP A 62 -13.85 12.82 7.44
CA ASP A 62 -14.11 14.15 6.91
C ASP A 62 -15.23 14.00 5.89
N GLY A 63 -16.25 14.86 5.99
CA GLY A 63 -17.48 14.76 5.20
C GLY A 63 -17.25 14.52 3.70
N ILE A 64 -18.25 13.91 3.06
CA ILE A 64 -18.24 13.69 1.61
C ILE A 64 -18.51 15.04 0.92
N ASP A 65 -17.44 15.70 0.49
CA ASP A 65 -17.46 16.94 -0.31
C ASP A 65 -16.91 16.67 -1.74
N ASP A 66 -17.28 17.52 -2.69
CA ASP A 66 -16.79 17.49 -4.07
C ASP A 66 -15.47 18.26 -4.27
N LEU A 67 -14.97 18.95 -3.24
CA LEU A 67 -13.70 19.67 -3.28
C LEU A 67 -12.51 18.75 -3.03
N TYR A 68 -11.53 18.83 -3.92
CA TYR A 68 -10.19 18.30 -3.70
C TYR A 68 -9.41 19.29 -2.85
N ASP A 69 -9.48 19.13 -1.53
CA ASP A 69 -8.81 19.99 -0.55
C ASP A 69 -7.43 19.42 -0.14
N SER A 70 -6.79 20.08 0.83
CA SER A 70 -5.49 19.66 1.35
C SER A 70 -5.54 18.32 2.11
N HIS A 71 -6.68 17.94 2.68
CA HIS A 71 -6.85 16.64 3.34
C HIS A 71 -6.88 15.51 2.31
N VAL A 72 -7.62 15.70 1.21
CA VAL A 72 -7.64 14.78 0.08
C VAL A 72 -6.27 14.68 -0.56
N GLU A 73 -5.59 15.80 -0.79
CA GLU A 73 -4.23 15.79 -1.35
C GLU A 73 -3.27 14.98 -0.45
N ALA A 74 -3.29 15.22 0.86
CA ALA A 74 -2.46 14.48 1.81
C ALA A 74 -2.81 12.98 1.81
N ALA A 75 -4.09 12.62 1.71
CA ALA A 75 -4.55 11.24 1.62
C ALA A 75 -4.10 10.58 0.31
N VAL A 76 -4.15 11.30 -0.81
CA VAL A 76 -3.64 10.82 -2.11
C VAL A 76 -2.12 10.63 -2.07
N ARG A 77 -1.37 11.52 -1.42
CA ARG A 77 0.08 11.34 -1.22
C ARG A 77 0.39 10.08 -0.40
N ARG A 78 -0.35 9.86 0.71
CA ARG A 78 -0.25 8.62 1.50
C ARG A 78 -0.57 7.40 0.64
N PHE A 79 -1.64 7.48 -0.15
CA PHE A 79 -2.01 6.41 -1.06
C PHE A 79 -0.91 6.14 -2.08
N GLN A 80 -0.38 7.16 -2.78
CA GLN A 80 0.66 7.05 -3.81
C GLN A 80 1.94 6.41 -3.28
N ALA A 81 2.31 6.69 -2.02
CA ALA A 81 3.50 6.11 -1.40
C ALA A 81 3.42 4.58 -1.24
N ARG A 82 2.24 4.01 -0.96
CA ARG A 82 2.13 2.56 -0.64
C ARG A 82 2.36 1.63 -1.84
N PRO A 83 1.79 1.86 -3.04
CA PRO A 83 2.09 1.09 -4.24
C PRO A 83 3.33 1.60 -4.99
N GLY A 84 4.08 2.56 -4.45
CA GLY A 84 5.30 3.07 -5.07
C GLY A 84 5.08 3.96 -6.30
N LEU A 85 4.01 4.76 -6.31
CA LEU A 85 3.75 5.75 -7.34
C LEU A 85 4.52 7.05 -7.08
N ASN A 86 4.60 7.93 -8.09
CA ASN A 86 5.08 9.29 -7.88
C ASN A 86 4.19 10.01 -6.86
N VAL A 87 4.80 10.54 -5.79
CA VAL A 87 4.09 11.15 -4.65
C VAL A 87 3.91 12.66 -4.89
N ASP A 88 3.13 13.01 -5.91
CA ASP A 88 2.87 14.40 -6.29
C ASP A 88 1.53 14.94 -5.74
N GLY A 89 0.70 14.09 -5.14
CA GLY A 89 -0.63 14.45 -4.65
C GLY A 89 -1.66 14.69 -5.75
N VAL A 90 -1.35 14.33 -7.00
CA VAL A 90 -2.21 14.52 -8.17
C VAL A 90 -2.74 13.18 -8.64
N MET A 91 -4.05 13.10 -8.85
CA MET A 91 -4.68 11.91 -9.45
C MET A 91 -4.47 11.93 -10.96
N ARG A 92 -3.50 11.16 -11.43
CA ARG A 92 -3.26 10.89 -12.86
C ARG A 92 -3.74 9.48 -13.21
N GLU A 93 -3.67 9.15 -14.50
CA GLU A 93 -4.08 7.84 -15.02
C GLU A 93 -3.52 6.66 -14.20
N GLN A 94 -2.23 6.68 -13.86
CA GLN A 94 -1.62 5.62 -13.06
C GLN A 94 -2.18 5.53 -11.64
N THR A 95 -2.48 6.68 -11.02
CA THR A 95 -3.10 6.74 -9.69
C THR A 95 -4.54 6.23 -9.74
N PHE A 96 -5.33 6.62 -10.75
CA PHE A 96 -6.67 6.09 -10.99
C PHE A 96 -6.67 4.57 -11.20
N ARG A 97 -5.78 4.06 -12.07
CA ARG A 97 -5.64 2.61 -12.27
C ARG A 97 -5.32 1.88 -10.96
N SER A 98 -4.43 2.43 -10.12
CA SER A 98 -4.05 1.82 -8.85
C SER A 98 -5.17 1.87 -7.80
N VAL A 99 -5.92 2.96 -7.73
CA VAL A 99 -7.01 3.14 -6.75
C VAL A 99 -8.21 2.25 -7.07
N ASN A 100 -8.47 2.03 -8.36
CA ASN A 100 -9.57 1.21 -8.87
C ASN A 100 -9.24 -0.30 -8.92
N VAL A 101 -8.03 -0.73 -8.55
CA VAL A 101 -7.75 -2.17 -8.37
C VAL A 101 -8.79 -2.74 -7.39
N PRO A 102 -9.52 -3.83 -7.71
CA PRO A 102 -10.57 -4.37 -6.85
C PRO A 102 -10.07 -4.93 -5.51
N ALA A 103 -10.95 -4.94 -4.50
CA ALA A 103 -10.62 -5.47 -3.18
C ALA A 103 -10.23 -6.95 -3.22
N SER A 104 -10.91 -7.75 -4.04
CA SER A 104 -10.60 -9.17 -4.26
C SER A 104 -9.16 -9.40 -4.73
N VAL A 105 -8.67 -8.57 -5.66
CA VAL A 105 -7.29 -8.63 -6.14
C VAL A 105 -6.30 -8.32 -5.02
N ARG A 106 -6.59 -7.29 -4.20
CA ARG A 106 -5.76 -6.93 -3.05
C ARG A 106 -5.75 -8.04 -1.99
N ILE A 107 -6.89 -8.68 -1.72
CA ILE A 107 -6.98 -9.83 -0.80
C ILE A 107 -6.09 -10.97 -1.29
N SER A 108 -6.15 -11.33 -2.56
CA SER A 108 -5.31 -12.39 -3.12
C SER A 108 -3.82 -12.08 -2.96
N GLN A 109 -3.40 -10.84 -3.26
CA GLN A 109 -2.01 -10.40 -3.06
C GLN A 109 -1.59 -10.47 -1.59
N LEU A 110 -2.44 -10.02 -0.67
CA LEU A 110 -2.18 -10.08 0.77
C LEU A 110 -2.10 -11.51 1.28
N LYS A 111 -2.96 -12.42 0.81
CA LYS A 111 -2.92 -13.85 1.17
C LYS A 111 -1.65 -14.52 0.67
N THR A 112 -1.21 -14.24 -0.56
CA THR A 112 0.08 -14.72 -1.07
C THR A 112 1.25 -14.19 -0.23
N ASN A 113 1.25 -12.90 0.11
CA ASN A 113 2.28 -12.32 0.95
C ASN A 113 2.26 -12.91 2.36
N LEU A 114 1.09 -13.13 2.96
CA LEU A 114 0.96 -13.77 4.28
C LEU A 114 1.54 -15.18 4.28
N ALA A 115 1.29 -15.98 3.23
CA ALA A 115 1.87 -17.30 3.09
C ALA A 115 3.41 -17.23 3.02
N ARG A 116 3.97 -16.28 2.26
CA ARG A 116 5.42 -16.04 2.22
C ARG A 116 5.97 -15.63 3.58
N LEU A 117 5.32 -14.68 4.27
CA LEU A 117 5.71 -14.23 5.61
C LEU A 117 5.75 -15.39 6.61
N ARG A 118 4.74 -16.28 6.56
CA ARG A 118 4.69 -17.47 7.43
C ARG A 118 5.75 -18.51 7.06
N ALA A 119 6.05 -18.69 5.77
CA ALA A 119 7.06 -19.63 5.29
C ALA A 119 8.50 -19.20 5.65
N PHE A 120 8.75 -17.90 5.81
CA PHE A 120 10.05 -17.39 6.29
C PHE A 120 10.44 -17.86 7.70
N GLY A 121 9.49 -18.39 8.48
CA GLY A 121 9.73 -18.96 9.81
C GLY A 121 10.06 -17.92 10.89
N ALA A 122 10.42 -18.39 12.09
CA ALA A 122 10.94 -17.52 13.14
C ALA A 122 12.36 -17.09 12.78
N VAL A 123 12.48 -15.87 12.24
CA VAL A 123 13.78 -15.20 12.12
C VAL A 123 14.34 -14.95 13.51
N GLY A 124 15.62 -15.29 13.74
CA GLY A 124 16.28 -15.08 15.04
C GLY A 124 16.32 -13.60 15.43
N ASN A 125 16.85 -13.28 16.62
CA ASN A 125 16.81 -11.90 17.15
C ASN A 125 17.54 -10.86 16.28
N ARG A 126 18.37 -11.26 15.32
CA ARG A 126 19.08 -10.38 14.40
C ARG A 126 19.11 -10.96 13.00
N PHE A 127 18.59 -10.24 12.01
CA PHE A 127 18.51 -10.71 10.62
C PHE A 127 18.49 -9.53 9.64
N VAL A 128 18.79 -9.82 8.37
CA VAL A 128 18.75 -8.84 7.28
C VAL A 128 17.68 -9.24 6.28
N VAL A 129 16.77 -8.33 5.95
CA VAL A 129 15.69 -8.53 4.98
C VAL A 129 15.93 -7.66 3.77
N CYS A 130 15.83 -8.23 2.58
CA CYS A 130 15.77 -7.46 1.34
C CYS A 130 14.33 -7.43 0.79
N ASN A 131 13.71 -6.26 0.79
CA ASN A 131 12.50 -5.99 0.04
C ASN A 131 12.89 -5.68 -1.41
N ILE A 132 13.02 -6.73 -2.23
CA ILE A 132 13.46 -6.64 -3.62
C ILE A 132 12.59 -5.67 -4.45
N PRO A 133 11.23 -5.70 -4.38
CA PRO A 133 10.40 -4.71 -5.09
C PRO A 133 10.63 -3.26 -4.66
N ALA A 134 10.92 -3.04 -3.38
CA ALA A 134 11.21 -1.70 -2.87
C ALA A 134 12.70 -1.32 -2.99
N ALA A 135 13.55 -2.23 -3.49
CA ALA A 135 15.00 -2.09 -3.55
C ALA A 135 15.57 -1.62 -2.19
N GLN A 136 15.14 -2.25 -1.09
CA GLN A 136 15.52 -1.87 0.26
C GLN A 136 16.02 -3.07 1.06
N ILE A 137 17.13 -2.89 1.77
CA ILE A 137 17.67 -3.83 2.75
C ILE A 137 17.47 -3.25 4.14
N GLU A 138 16.89 -4.03 5.05
CA GLU A 138 16.72 -3.68 6.46
C GLU A 138 17.45 -4.69 7.32
N ALA A 139 18.38 -4.23 8.17
CA ALA A 139 18.89 -5.03 9.26
C ALA A 139 17.98 -4.81 10.48
N VAL A 140 17.42 -5.90 11.00
CA VAL A 140 16.49 -5.91 12.13
C VAL A 140 17.18 -6.59 13.30
N GLU A 141 17.09 -5.98 14.47
CA GLU A 141 17.54 -6.53 15.75
C GLU A 141 16.46 -6.32 16.80
N ASN A 142 16.03 -7.38 17.48
CA ASN A 142 14.96 -7.36 18.49
C ASN A 142 13.70 -6.60 18.01
N ASP A 143 13.16 -6.98 16.85
CA ASP A 143 11.99 -6.35 16.20
C ASP A 143 12.16 -4.85 15.85
N THR A 144 13.38 -4.32 15.91
CA THR A 144 13.70 -2.93 15.59
C THR A 144 14.61 -2.87 14.37
N VAL A 145 14.30 -2.01 13.40
CA VAL A 145 15.20 -1.76 12.26
C VAL A 145 16.39 -0.97 12.76
N VAL A 146 17.57 -1.60 12.85
CA VAL A 146 18.81 -0.97 13.30
C VAL A 146 19.57 -0.29 12.17
N SER A 147 19.36 -0.72 10.93
CA SER A 147 19.86 0.02 9.75
C SER A 147 19.03 -0.28 8.51
N ARG A 148 18.94 0.71 7.61
CA ARG A 148 18.25 0.61 6.32
C ARG A 148 19.17 1.08 5.21
N TYR A 149 19.30 0.28 4.16
CA TYR A 149 20.12 0.55 2.98
C TYR A 149 19.26 0.47 1.71
N THR A 150 19.56 1.29 0.72
CA THR A 150 19.01 1.11 -0.63
C THR A 150 19.77 -0.02 -1.32
N ALA A 151 19.07 -1.06 -1.74
CA ALA A 151 19.63 -2.16 -2.52
C ALA A 151 19.63 -1.79 -4.00
N VAL A 152 20.65 -2.23 -4.75
CA VAL A 152 20.58 -2.25 -6.21
C VAL A 152 20.21 -3.67 -6.61
N VAL A 153 18.99 -3.86 -7.12
CA VAL A 153 18.47 -5.18 -7.55
C VAL A 153 18.60 -5.36 -9.05
N GLY A 154 18.76 -6.62 -9.49
CA GLY A 154 18.87 -6.98 -10.91
C GLY A 154 17.64 -6.56 -11.72
N LYS A 155 17.84 -6.28 -13.02
CA LYS A 155 16.75 -5.98 -13.95
C LYS A 155 15.78 -7.18 -14.08
N PRO A 156 14.51 -6.98 -14.49
CA PRO A 156 13.49 -8.05 -14.54
C PRO A 156 13.87 -9.29 -15.36
N ASP A 157 14.77 -9.12 -16.32
CA ASP A 157 15.35 -10.16 -17.18
C ASP A 157 16.46 -10.99 -16.51
N ARG A 158 16.94 -10.59 -15.31
CA ARG A 158 17.85 -11.35 -14.45
C ARG A 158 17.55 -11.08 -12.96
N PRO A 159 16.54 -11.75 -12.38
CA PRO A 159 16.23 -11.60 -10.96
C PRO A 159 17.41 -12.08 -10.09
N SER A 160 17.67 -11.36 -9.01
CA SER A 160 18.62 -11.78 -7.98
C SER A 160 18.11 -13.08 -7.32
N PRO A 161 18.96 -14.10 -7.13
CA PRO A 161 18.55 -15.36 -6.52
C PRO A 161 18.10 -15.15 -5.07
N GLU A 162 17.03 -15.85 -4.66
CA GLU A 162 16.64 -15.94 -3.26
C GLU A 162 17.66 -16.83 -2.52
N ILE A 163 18.43 -16.25 -1.60
CA ILE A 163 19.41 -16.98 -0.78
C ILE A 163 18.92 -16.93 0.68
N GLN A 164 18.71 -18.09 1.28
CA GLN A 164 18.58 -18.29 2.72
C GLN A 164 19.90 -18.91 3.20
N SER A 165 20.62 -18.20 4.08
CA SER A 165 21.85 -18.67 4.75
C SER A 165 21.75 -18.46 6.24
#